data_AF-A0A7L4TSV8-F1
#
_entry.id   AF-A0A7L4TSV8-F1
#
_cell.length_a   1.000
_cell.length_b   1.000
_cell.length_c   1.000
_cell.angle_alpha   90.00
_cell.angle_beta   90.00
_cell.angle_gamma   90.00
#
_symmetry.space_group_name_H-M   'P 1'
#
loop_
_entity.id
_entity.type
_entity.pdbx_description
1 polymer ?
#
loop_
_entity_poly.entity_id
_entity_poly.type
_entity_poly.pdbx_seq_one_letter_code
_entity_poly.pdbx_strand_id
1 'polypeptide(L)' 'MCCADFESEWTDIMETYTAYVQNPTSATCENYKSALLDFYGEYEDCAFWGDQYQEAIDEIQQIDCSEVEGTET' A
#
# COMPACT_ATOMS: atom_id res chain seq x y z
N MET A 1 -1.69 21.23 -9.53
CA MET A 1 -0.51 20.63 -8.91
C MET A 1 -1.09 19.50 -8.07
N CYS A 2 -1.37 18.35 -8.70
CA CYS A 2 -2.37 17.38 -8.21
C CYS A 2 -1.85 15.95 -8.07
N CYS A 3 -0.54 15.76 -8.14
CA CYS A 3 0.08 14.50 -7.83
C CYS A 3 1.15 14.86 -6.79
N ALA A 4 1.09 14.26 -5.59
CA ALA A 4 2.15 14.34 -4.61
C ALA A 4 3.49 13.92 -5.26
N ASP A 5 4.63 14.30 -4.66
CA ASP A 5 5.93 13.83 -5.15
C ASP A 5 5.98 12.31 -4.97
N PHE A 6 5.71 11.58 -6.05
CA PHE A 6 5.59 10.13 -6.07
C PHE A 6 6.77 9.45 -5.38
N GLU A 7 7.99 9.96 -5.58
CA GLU A 7 9.20 9.40 -4.97
C GLU A 7 9.24 9.58 -3.44
N SER A 8 8.69 10.68 -2.91
CA SER A 8 8.63 10.94 -1.47
C SER A 8 7.65 9.99 -0.81
N GLU A 9 6.41 9.95 -1.30
CA GLU A 9 5.35 9.13 -0.70
C GLU A 9 5.57 7.63 -0.93
N TRP A 10 6.27 7.25 -2.01
CA TRP A 10 6.68 5.86 -2.25
C TRP A 10 7.73 5.38 -1.23
N THR A 11 8.53 6.28 -0.68
CA THR A 11 9.52 5.92 0.35
C THR A 11 8.81 5.41 1.60
N ASP A 12 7.70 6.02 2.00
CA ASP A 12 6.91 5.61 3.17
C ASP A 12 6.23 4.24 2.95
N ILE A 13 5.79 3.95 1.71
CA ILE A 13 5.34 2.60 1.33
C ILE A 13 6.49 1.59 1.49
N MET A 14 7.70 1.92 1.02
CA MET A 14 8.86 1.01 1.12
C MET A 14 9.27 0.74 2.57
N GLU A 15 9.10 1.69 3.48
CA GLU A 15 9.33 1.49 4.91
C GLU A 15 8.31 0.52 5.51
N THR A 16 7.01 0.71 5.24
CA THR A 16 5.96 -0.18 5.74
C THR A 16 6.04 -1.58 5.12
N TYR A 17 6.41 -1.68 3.83
CA TYR A 17 6.73 -2.95 3.17
C TYR A 17 7.91 -3.66 3.84
N THR A 18 8.99 -2.93 4.13
CA THR A 18 10.16 -3.49 4.80
C THR A 18 9.79 -4.02 6.19
N ALA A 19 8.94 -3.30 6.94
CA ALA A 19 8.44 -3.74 8.23
C ALA A 19 7.58 -5.02 8.12
N TYR A 20 6.75 -5.12 7.09
CA TYR A 20 5.97 -6.33 6.79
C TYR A 20 6.87 -7.53 6.43
N VAL A 21 7.86 -7.34 5.56
CA VAL A 21 8.79 -8.42 5.17
C VAL A 21 9.65 -8.89 6.34
N GLN A 22 10.11 -7.97 7.20
CA GLN A 22 10.94 -8.32 8.35
C GLN A 22 10.15 -8.96 9.50
N ASN A 23 8.88 -8.57 9.66
CA ASN A 23 8.01 -9.08 10.71
C ASN A 23 6.60 -9.26 10.16
N PRO A 24 6.32 -10.32 9.39
CA PRO A 24 5.02 -10.54 8.77
C PRO A 24 4.01 -10.89 9.87
N THR A 25 3.23 -9.88 10.25
CA THR A 25 2.14 -9.99 11.21
C THR A 25 0.93 -9.30 10.61
N SER A 26 -0.27 -9.60 11.12
CA SER A 26 -1.47 -8.86 10.71
C SER A 26 -1.30 -7.34 10.89
N ALA A 27 -0.62 -6.90 11.95
CA ALA A 27 -0.39 -5.48 12.21
C ALA A 27 0.52 -4.81 11.16
N THR A 28 1.63 -5.45 10.77
CA THR A 28 2.53 -4.89 9.75
C THR A 28 1.95 -4.99 8.35
N CYS A 29 1.14 -6.02 8.06
CA CYS A 29 0.37 -6.13 6.84
C CYS A 29 -0.68 -5.02 6.72
N GLU A 30 -1.48 -4.80 7.76
CA GLU A 30 -2.50 -3.74 7.79
C GLU A 30 -1.86 -2.36 7.64
N ASN A 31 -0.70 -2.13 8.28
CA ASN A 31 0.05 -0.89 8.10
C ASN A 31 0.51 -0.70 6.65
N TYR A 32 1.03 -1.75 6.00
CA TYR A 32 1.43 -1.70 4.60
C TYR A 32 0.24 -1.48 3.66
N LYS A 33 -0.86 -2.21 3.86
CA LYS A 33 -2.10 -2.05 3.11
C LYS A 33 -2.67 -0.64 3.25
N SER A 34 -2.68 -0.10 4.47
CA SER A 34 -3.17 1.26 4.72
C SER A 34 -2.27 2.31 4.05
N ALA A 35 -0.95 2.15 4.07
CA ALA A 35 -0.02 3.05 3.39
C ALA A 35 -0.23 3.05 1.86
N LEU A 36 -0.48 1.88 1.27
CA LEU A 36 -0.84 1.77 -0.14
C LEU A 36 -2.18 2.46 -0.46
N LEU A 37 -3.22 2.26 0.34
CA LEU A 37 -4.52 2.91 0.12
C LEU A 37 -4.44 4.43 0.26
N ASP A 38 -3.68 4.92 1.23
CA ASP A 38 -3.49 6.36 1.45
C ASP A 38 -2.74 6.99 0.27
N PHE A 39 -1.61 6.38 -0.12
CA PHE A 39 -0.83 6.80 -1.28
C PHE A 39 -1.67 6.87 -2.54
N TYR A 40 -2.33 5.77 -2.92
CA TYR A 40 -3.13 5.75 -4.14
C TYR A 40 -4.33 6.71 -4.03
N GLY A 41 -4.93 6.85 -2.84
CA GLY A 41 -6.02 7.79 -2.56
C GLY A 41 -5.70 9.23 -2.94
N GLU A 42 -4.46 9.69 -2.74
CA GLU A 42 -4.03 11.03 -3.18
C GLU A 42 -4.00 11.21 -4.71
N TYR A 43 -3.99 10.11 -5.47
CA TYR A 43 -4.02 10.10 -6.93
C TYR A 43 -5.41 9.87 -7.52
N GLU A 44 -6.46 9.69 -6.70
CA GLU A 44 -7.86 9.53 -7.15
C GLU A 44 -8.27 10.69 -8.09
N ASP A 45 -7.93 11.93 -7.70
CA ASP A 45 -8.20 13.14 -8.48
C ASP A 45 -7.15 13.42 -9.57
N CYS A 46 -6.07 12.63 -9.66
CA CYS A 46 -5.00 12.83 -10.64
C CYS A 46 -5.36 12.09 -11.95
N ALA A 47 -5.89 12.83 -12.93
CA ALA A 47 -6.35 12.32 -14.24
C ALA A 47 -5.34 11.47 -15.04
N PHE A 48 -4.07 11.48 -14.65
CA PHE A 48 -3.03 10.62 -15.21
C PHE A 48 -3.20 9.14 -14.82
N TRP A 49 -3.74 8.86 -13.62
CA TRP A 49 -3.82 7.51 -13.06
C TRP A 49 -5.18 6.82 -13.30
N GLY A 50 -6.25 7.57 -13.60
CA GLY A 50 -7.53 7.11 -14.16
C GLY A 50 -7.87 5.62 -13.98
N ASP A 51 -7.87 4.84 -15.06
CA ASP A 51 -8.20 3.40 -15.04
C ASP A 51 -7.20 2.53 -14.24
N GLN A 52 -5.94 2.95 -14.11
CA GLN A 52 -4.91 2.22 -13.37
C GLN A 52 -5.05 2.39 -11.85
N TYR A 53 -5.65 3.50 -11.42
CA TYR A 53 -5.95 3.76 -10.01
C TYR A 53 -6.97 2.74 -9.47
N GLN A 54 -8.08 2.53 -10.19
CA GLN A 54 -9.12 1.62 -9.74
C GLN A 54 -8.62 0.18 -9.67
N GLU A 55 -7.83 -0.25 -10.67
CA GLU A 55 -7.19 -1.57 -10.67
C GLU A 55 -6.25 -1.74 -9.47
N ALA A 56 -5.39 -0.75 -9.19
CA ALA A 56 -4.50 -0.78 -8.04
C ALA A 56 -5.27 -0.83 -6.71
N ILE A 57 -6.32 -0.03 -6.53
CA ILE A 57 -7.13 -0.05 -5.31
C ILE A 57 -7.81 -1.41 -5.12
N ASP A 58 -8.37 -2.00 -6.19
CA ASP A 58 -9.01 -3.32 -6.11
C ASP A 58 -7.99 -4.41 -5.72
N GLU A 59 -6.77 -4.37 -6.26
CA GLU A 59 -5.68 -5.28 -5.87
C GLU A 59 -5.26 -5.08 -4.42
N ILE A 60 -5.11 -3.83 -3.96
CA ILE A 60 -4.73 -3.51 -2.58
C ILE A 60 -5.82 -3.98 -1.60
N GLN A 61 -7.09 -3.80 -1.94
CA GLN A 61 -8.21 -4.24 -1.11
C GLN A 61 -8.26 -5.77 -0.96
N GLN A 62 -7.80 -6.52 -1.95
CA GLN A 62 -7.68 -7.97 -1.93
C GLN A 62 -6.53 -8.49 -1.06
N ILE A 63 -5.62 -7.63 -0.59
CA ILE A 63 -4.59 -8.04 0.39
C ILE A 63 -5.29 -8.50 1.67
N ASP A 64 -5.18 -9.79 1.95
CA ASP A 64 -5.71 -10.42 3.16
C ASP A 64 -4.64 -10.37 4.27
N CYS A 65 -4.87 -9.52 5.27
CA CYS A 65 -3.98 -9.40 6.42
C CYS A 65 -4.40 -10.29 7.60
N SER A 66 -5.51 -11.03 7.45
CA SER A 66 -6.05 -11.93 8.47
C SER A 66 -5.23 -13.21 8.64
N GLU A 67 -4.55 -13.67 7.58
CA GLU A 67 -3.78 -14.93 7.58
C GLU A 67 -2.27 -14.72 7.78
N VAL A 68 -1.85 -13.56 8.30
CA VAL A 68 -0.44 -13.27 8.56
C VAL A 68 -0.08 -13.61 10.00
N GLU A 69 -0.17 -14.89 10.34
CA GLU A 69 0.56 -15.45 11.48
C GLU A 69 1.86 -16.01 10.91
N GLY A 70 3.00 -15.50 11.40
CA GLY A 70 4.32 -15.72 10.82
C GLY A 70 4.52 -17.12 10.29
N THR A 71 4.86 -17.22 9.01
CA THR A 71 5.35 -18.46 8.42
C THR A 71 6.63 -18.86 9.15
N GLU A 72 6.48 -19.68 10.19
CA GLU A 72 7.52 -20.53 10.71
C GLU A 72 8.11 -21.32 9.53
N THR A 73 9.37 -21.06 9.22
CA THR A 73 10.22 -21.99 8.47
C THR A 73 11.46 -22.30 9.29
#